data_AF-A0A3L6D9G8-F1
#
_entry.id   AF-A0A3L6D9G8-F1
#
_cell.length_a   1.000
_cell.length_b   1.000
_cell.length_c   1.000
_cell.angle_alpha   90.00
_cell.angle_beta   90.00
_cell.angle_gamma   90.00
#
_symmetry.space_group_name_H-M   'P 1'
#
loop_
_entity.id
_entity.type
_entity.pdbx_description
1 polymer ?
#
loop_
_entity_poly.entity_id
_entity_poly.type
_entity_poly.pdbx_seq_one_letter_code
_entity_poly.pdbx_strand_id
1 'polypeptide(L)'
;MVSAGFAELERQQRLLATCTRLYQHLSDHIGSLERGLAARSDALRVRRRAFDARTHRALDSLHRREASIDASVSRALDHLHSISAKGSPPAPDPAHAAGAGAAEGLRALCARMDSAAFLGFVVARRKEADALRAEMPAALKLCVDPAKFVMDAVADVFPVDRREARSPADLAWACVLILEAAVPALADPDPDIGPARPLVPRAAR
;
A
#
# COMPACT_ATOMS: atom_id res chain seq x y z
N MET A 1 22.89 -91.47 -30.56
CA MET A 1 23.73 -90.31 -30.15
C MET A 1 23.34 -89.02 -30.88
N VAL A 2 23.10 -89.03 -32.20
CA VAL A 2 22.82 -87.81 -32.98
C VAL A 2 21.56 -87.04 -32.53
N SER A 3 20.44 -87.72 -32.27
CA SER A 3 19.17 -87.09 -31.85
C SER A 3 19.27 -86.33 -30.52
N ALA A 4 20.07 -86.82 -29.56
CA ALA A 4 20.26 -86.15 -28.27
C ALA A 4 21.05 -84.84 -28.42
N GLY A 5 22.02 -84.78 -29.34
CA GLY A 5 22.78 -83.56 -29.62
C GLY A 5 21.92 -82.46 -30.26
N PHE A 6 21.02 -82.82 -31.17
CA PHE A 6 20.06 -81.87 -31.76
C PHE A 6 19.07 -81.33 -30.72
N ALA A 7 18.54 -82.19 -29.83
CA ALA A 7 17.65 -81.75 -28.76
C ALA A 7 18.33 -80.76 -27.79
N GLU A 8 19.61 -80.96 -27.48
CA GLU A 8 20.38 -80.03 -26.66
C GLU A 8 20.64 -78.69 -27.37
N LEU A 9 20.94 -78.71 -28.67
CA LEU A 9 21.07 -77.49 -29.48
C LEU A 9 19.77 -76.68 -29.53
N GLU A 10 18.62 -77.34 -29.71
CA GLU A 10 17.32 -76.66 -29.65
C GLU A 10 17.05 -76.05 -28.27
N ARG A 11 17.44 -76.74 -27.20
CA ARG A 11 17.32 -76.23 -25.82
C ARG A 11 18.18 -74.98 -25.63
N GLN A 12 19.43 -75.01 -26.10
CA GLN A 12 20.35 -73.87 -26.06
C GLN A 12 19.83 -72.69 -26.90
N GLN A 13 19.30 -72.94 -28.09
CA GLN A 13 18.69 -71.91 -28.94
C GLN A 13 17.51 -71.23 -28.25
N ARG A 14 16.62 -72.00 -27.60
CA ARG A 14 15.48 -71.46 -26.84
C ARG A 14 15.94 -70.62 -25.65
N LEU A 15 17.01 -71.04 -24.97
CA LEU A 15 17.56 -70.32 -23.83
C LEU A 15 18.17 -68.98 -24.27
N LEU A 16 18.97 -68.98 -25.34
CA LEU A 16 19.52 -67.75 -25.94
C LEU A 16 18.41 -66.79 -26.38
N ALA A 17 17.39 -67.29 -27.07
CA ALA A 17 16.25 -66.46 -27.48
C ALA A 17 15.54 -65.81 -26.28
N THR A 18 15.40 -66.56 -25.18
CA THR A 18 14.81 -66.06 -23.94
C THR A 18 15.70 -65.00 -23.29
N CYS A 19 17.00 -65.24 -23.20
CA CYS A 19 17.97 -64.26 -22.70
C CYS A 19 17.95 -62.96 -23.52
N THR A 20 17.97 -63.04 -24.85
CA THR A 20 17.90 -61.86 -25.73
C THR A 20 16.63 -61.06 -25.50
N ARG A 21 15.48 -61.73 -25.35
CA ARG A 21 14.22 -61.04 -25.04
C ARG A 21 14.25 -60.34 -23.67
N LEU A 22 14.84 -60.98 -22.65
CA LEU A 22 15.00 -60.39 -21.32
C LEU A 22 15.93 -59.18 -21.35
N TYR A 23 17.05 -59.26 -22.08
CA TYR A 23 17.96 -58.14 -22.28
C TYR A 23 17.28 -56.97 -22.98
N GLN A 24 16.48 -57.25 -24.02
CA GLN A 24 15.71 -56.21 -24.71
C GLN A 24 14.74 -55.51 -23.75
N HIS A 25 13.95 -56.29 -23.00
CA HIS A 25 13.00 -55.75 -22.03
C HIS A 25 13.69 -54.92 -20.94
N LEU A 26 14.85 -55.37 -20.45
CA LEU A 26 15.66 -54.62 -19.47
C LEU A 26 16.13 -53.29 -20.06
N SER A 27 16.67 -53.32 -21.28
CA SER A 27 17.16 -52.13 -21.98
C SER A 27 16.04 -51.12 -22.22
N ASP A 28 14.86 -51.58 -22.64
CA ASP A 28 13.69 -50.73 -22.86
C ASP A 28 13.20 -50.10 -21.54
N HIS A 29 13.21 -50.86 -20.45
CA HIS A 29 12.84 -50.37 -19.13
C HIS A 29 13.83 -49.32 -18.61
N ILE A 30 15.13 -49.58 -18.72
CA ILE A 30 16.19 -48.62 -18.33
C ILE A 30 16.03 -47.34 -19.15
N GLY A 31 15.88 -47.44 -20.48
CA GLY A 31 15.67 -46.27 -21.33
C GLY A 31 14.38 -45.49 -21.01
N SER A 32 13.33 -46.19 -20.57
CA SER A 32 12.10 -45.54 -20.08
C SER A 32 12.34 -44.77 -18.77
N LEU A 33 13.06 -45.37 -17.82
CA LEU A 33 13.42 -44.73 -16.56
C LEU A 33 14.32 -43.52 -16.77
N GLU A 34 15.32 -43.60 -17.65
CA GLU A 34 16.20 -42.48 -17.99
C GLU A 34 15.43 -41.29 -18.56
N ARG A 35 14.53 -41.54 -19.52
CA ARG A 35 13.65 -40.50 -20.07
C ARG A 35 12.74 -39.90 -19.00
N GLY A 36 12.17 -40.75 -18.12
CA GLY A 36 11.33 -40.30 -17.02
C GLY A 36 12.09 -39.43 -16.01
N LEU A 37 13.33 -39.82 -15.66
CA LEU A 37 14.19 -39.07 -14.76
C LEU A 37 14.59 -37.72 -15.38
N ALA A 38 14.96 -37.71 -16.67
CA ALA A 38 15.29 -36.49 -17.40
C ALA A 38 14.11 -35.51 -17.40
N ALA A 39 12.91 -35.98 -17.76
CA ALA A 39 11.71 -35.15 -17.78
C ALA A 39 11.36 -34.57 -16.39
N ARG A 40 11.48 -35.37 -15.32
CA ARG A 40 11.26 -34.90 -13.94
C ARG A 40 12.31 -33.88 -13.51
N SER A 41 13.58 -34.10 -13.87
CA SER A 41 14.69 -33.19 -13.59
C SER A 41 14.45 -31.82 -14.26
N ASP A 42 14.05 -31.82 -15.53
CA ASP A 42 13.76 -30.59 -16.26
C ASP A 42 12.52 -29.87 -15.70
N ALA A 43 11.47 -30.59 -15.35
CA ALA A 43 10.31 -30.02 -14.68
C ALA A 43 10.67 -29.33 -13.36
N LEU A 44 11.56 -29.94 -12.55
CA LEU A 44 12.06 -29.33 -11.31
C LEU A 44 12.91 -28.09 -11.58
N ARG A 45 13.78 -28.11 -12.60
CA ARG A 45 14.57 -26.93 -12.99
C ARG A 45 13.68 -25.76 -13.41
N VAL A 46 12.62 -26.02 -14.19
CA VAL A 46 11.65 -24.99 -14.59
C VAL A 46 10.92 -24.44 -13.37
N ARG A 47 10.45 -25.30 -12.46
CA ARG A 47 9.78 -24.86 -11.22
C ARG A 47 10.71 -24.01 -10.35
N ARG A 48 11.97 -24.41 -10.20
CA ARG A 48 12.97 -23.63 -9.47
C ARG A 48 13.15 -22.24 -10.08
N ARG A 49 13.38 -22.14 -11.40
CA ARG A 49 13.52 -20.85 -12.08
C ARG A 49 12.28 -19.96 -11.91
N ALA A 50 11.08 -20.54 -11.97
CA ALA A 50 9.84 -19.80 -11.77
C ALA A 50 9.70 -19.28 -10.33
N PHE A 51 10.11 -20.08 -9.34
CA PHE A 51 10.13 -19.67 -7.94
C PHE A 51 11.17 -18.57 -7.69
N ASP A 52 12.38 -18.73 -8.23
CA ASP A 52 13.46 -17.73 -8.14
C ASP A 52 12.99 -16.40 -8.77
N ALA A 53 12.35 -16.42 -9.94
CA ALA A 53 11.82 -15.22 -10.56
C ALA A 53 10.69 -14.55 -9.74
N ARG A 54 9.83 -15.35 -9.07
CA ARG A 54 8.77 -14.83 -8.21
C ARG A 54 9.33 -14.19 -6.94
N THR A 55 10.31 -14.83 -6.32
CA THR A 55 10.96 -14.32 -5.10
C THR A 55 11.74 -13.05 -5.38
N HIS A 56 12.52 -13.00 -6.47
CA HIS A 56 13.18 -11.76 -6.90
C HIS A 56 12.20 -10.61 -7.11
N ARG A 57 11.10 -10.82 -7.86
CA ARG A 57 10.08 -9.78 -8.06
C ARG A 57 9.45 -9.31 -6.74
N ALA A 58 9.22 -10.23 -5.81
CA ALA A 58 8.67 -9.89 -4.50
C ALA A 58 9.66 -9.05 -3.68
N LEU A 59 10.94 -9.41 -3.67
CA LEU A 59 12.00 -8.64 -3.01
C LEU A 59 12.16 -7.26 -3.64
N ASP A 60 12.18 -7.15 -4.97
CA ASP A 60 12.26 -5.86 -5.67
C ASP A 60 11.06 -4.95 -5.36
N SER A 61 9.88 -5.54 -5.14
CA SER A 61 8.69 -4.80 -4.69
C SER A 61 8.85 -4.31 -3.26
N LEU A 62 9.39 -5.14 -2.37
CA LEU A 62 9.66 -4.76 -0.97
C LEU A 62 10.72 -3.67 -0.86
N HIS A 63 11.85 -3.78 -1.56
CA HIS A 63 12.89 -2.75 -1.57
C HIS A 63 12.36 -1.40 -2.08
N ARG A 64 11.53 -1.41 -3.12
CA ARG A 64 10.87 -0.18 -3.60
C ARG A 64 9.95 0.44 -2.54
N ARG A 65 9.21 -0.39 -1.80
CA ARG A 65 8.36 0.08 -0.70
C ARG A 65 9.17 0.61 0.48
N GLU A 66 10.29 -0.02 0.82
CA GLU A 66 11.20 0.42 1.87
C GLU A 66 11.82 1.78 1.55
N ALA A 67 12.41 1.93 0.36
CA ALA A 67 12.97 3.21 -0.09
C ALA A 67 11.91 4.34 -0.11
N SER A 68 10.66 4.01 -0.45
CA SER A 68 9.54 4.94 -0.37
C SER A 68 9.18 5.34 1.07
N ILE A 69 9.16 4.38 1.99
CA ILE A 69 8.93 4.66 3.41
C ILE A 69 10.00 5.60 3.94
N ASP A 70 11.28 5.33 3.65
CA ASP A 70 12.39 6.17 4.08
C ASP A 70 12.27 7.60 3.54
N ALA A 71 11.95 7.76 2.26
CA ALA A 71 11.71 9.06 1.66
C ALA A 71 10.51 9.79 2.31
N SER A 72 9.41 9.07 2.57
CA SER A 72 8.22 9.60 3.25
C SER A 72 8.52 10.04 4.68
N VAL A 73 9.31 9.26 5.42
CA VAL A 73 9.74 9.59 6.79
C VAL A 73 10.67 10.79 6.79
N SER A 74 11.64 10.86 5.88
CA SER A 74 12.52 12.03 5.73
C SER A 74 11.70 13.30 5.48
N ARG A 75 10.75 13.26 4.54
CA ARG A 75 9.85 14.40 4.27
C ARG A 75 9.05 14.83 5.50
N ALA A 76 8.53 13.87 6.27
CA ALA A 76 7.78 14.16 7.49
C ALA A 76 8.68 14.78 8.57
N LEU A 77 9.92 14.31 8.73
CA LEU A 77 10.90 14.87 9.65
C LEU A 77 11.28 16.30 9.25
N ASP A 78 11.57 16.54 7.97
CA ASP A 78 11.86 17.88 7.45
C ASP A 78 10.69 18.84 7.67
N HIS A 79 9.46 18.34 7.50
CA HIS A 79 8.26 19.10 7.77
C HIS A 79 8.12 19.48 9.25
N LEU A 80 8.31 18.52 10.16
CA LEU A 80 8.30 18.76 11.61
C LEU A 80 9.39 19.76 12.02
N HIS A 81 10.60 19.62 11.48
CA HIS A 81 11.67 20.60 11.69
C HIS A 81 11.28 21.98 11.18
N SER A 82 10.59 22.09 10.03
CA SER A 82 10.13 23.37 9.50
C SER A 82 9.06 24.03 10.37
N ILE A 83 8.16 23.25 10.98
CA ILE A 83 7.14 23.75 11.93
C ILE A 83 7.84 24.21 13.22
N SER A 84 8.77 23.41 13.73
CA SER A 84 9.53 23.74 14.93
C SER A 84 10.42 24.97 14.76
N ALA A 85 11.13 25.08 13.63
CA ALA A 85 12.02 26.19 13.31
C ALA A 85 11.29 27.51 13.04
N LYS A 86 10.06 27.45 12.52
CA LYS A 86 9.23 28.65 12.31
C LYS A 86 8.73 29.27 13.61
N GLY A 87 8.84 28.57 14.74
CA GLY A 87 8.35 29.03 16.03
C GLY A 87 6.83 29.19 16.03
N SER A 88 6.16 28.75 17.09
CA SER A 88 4.77 29.16 17.30
C SER A 88 4.74 30.70 17.34
N PRO A 89 4.04 31.42 16.44
CA PRO A 89 3.85 32.85 16.64
C PRO A 89 3.21 33.06 18.01
N PRO A 90 3.57 34.14 18.75
CA PRO A 90 2.93 34.45 20.01
C PRO A 90 1.42 34.55 19.78
N ALA A 91 0.66 33.92 20.68
CA ALA A 91 -0.79 33.79 20.56
C ALA A 91 -1.45 35.16 20.29
N PRO A 92 -2.13 35.36 19.14
CA PRO A 92 -3.19 36.34 19.10
C PRO A 92 -4.35 35.81 19.95
N ASP A 93 -4.94 36.67 20.77
CA ASP A 93 -6.16 36.34 21.51
C ASP A 93 -7.20 35.72 20.55
N PRO A 94 -8.07 34.79 21.02
CA PRO A 94 -9.16 34.25 20.20
C PRO A 94 -10.06 35.35 19.61
N ALA A 95 -10.08 36.54 20.21
CA ALA A 95 -10.73 37.74 19.69
C ALA A 95 -10.01 38.38 18.48
N HIS A 96 -8.69 38.28 18.38
CA HIS A 96 -7.90 38.79 17.24
C HIS A 96 -7.98 37.86 16.01
N ALA A 97 -8.13 36.54 16.21
CA ALA A 97 -8.37 35.60 15.10
C ALA A 97 -9.72 35.85 14.39
N ALA A 98 -10.71 36.39 15.10
CA ALA A 98 -11.98 36.79 14.51
C ALA A 98 -11.84 38.02 13.59
N GLY A 99 -10.88 38.92 13.85
CA GLY A 99 -10.59 40.11 13.04
C GLY A 99 -9.50 39.93 11.98
N ALA A 100 -8.68 38.88 12.06
CA ALA A 100 -7.65 38.55 11.08
C ALA A 100 -8.25 38.14 9.73
N GLY A 101 -7.49 38.27 8.63
CA GLY A 101 -7.94 37.78 7.31
C GLY A 101 -8.21 36.27 7.33
N ALA A 102 -9.10 35.76 6.48
CA ALA A 102 -9.44 34.33 6.43
C ALA A 102 -8.21 33.42 6.35
N ALA A 103 -7.20 33.85 5.59
CA ALA A 103 -5.94 33.16 5.41
C ALA A 103 -5.08 33.07 6.69
N GLU A 104 -5.03 34.14 7.49
CA GLU A 104 -4.26 34.18 8.75
C GLU A 104 -4.96 33.37 9.84
N GLY A 105 -6.29 33.50 9.94
CA GLY A 105 -7.10 32.73 10.89
C GLY A 105 -7.00 31.22 10.65
N LEU A 106 -7.11 30.78 9.39
CA LEU A 106 -6.94 29.37 9.03
C LEU A 106 -5.54 28.85 9.39
N ARG A 107 -4.48 29.59 9.02
CA ARG A 107 -3.10 29.18 9.33
C ARG A 107 -2.86 29.08 10.84
N ALA A 108 -3.35 30.04 11.63
CA ALA A 108 -3.19 30.04 13.07
C ALA A 108 -3.93 28.86 13.74
N LEU A 109 -5.16 28.56 13.31
CA LEU A 109 -5.96 27.45 13.84
C LEU A 109 -5.36 26.09 13.46
N CYS A 110 -4.89 25.94 12.21
CA CYS A 110 -4.19 24.74 11.74
C CYS A 110 -2.86 24.52 12.48
N ALA A 111 -2.04 25.56 12.65
CA ALA A 111 -0.77 25.47 13.38
C ALA A 111 -0.96 25.11 14.86
N ARG A 112 -2.06 25.57 15.47
CA ARG A 112 -2.43 25.24 16.87
C ARG A 112 -3.11 23.89 17.04
N MET A 113 -3.45 23.19 15.95
CA MET A 113 -4.28 21.97 15.96
C MET A 113 -5.63 22.17 16.68
N ASP A 114 -6.23 23.36 16.59
CA ASP A 114 -7.52 23.70 17.23
C ASP A 114 -8.71 23.40 16.28
N SER A 115 -9.07 22.11 16.19
CA SER A 115 -10.10 21.61 15.25
C SER A 115 -11.52 22.10 15.59
N ALA A 116 -11.83 22.29 16.87
CA ALA A 116 -13.12 22.77 17.35
C ALA A 116 -13.36 24.24 16.96
N ALA A 117 -12.37 25.11 17.20
CA ALA A 117 -12.46 26.51 16.79
C ALA A 117 -12.40 26.66 15.26
N PHE A 118 -11.68 25.78 14.57
CA PHE A 118 -11.59 25.74 13.11
C PHE A 118 -12.95 25.52 12.44
N LEU A 119 -13.72 24.50 12.85
CA LEU A 119 -15.05 24.28 12.27
C LEU A 119 -15.96 25.51 12.47
N GLY A 120 -15.95 26.08 13.68
CA GLY A 120 -16.73 27.29 13.99
C GLY A 120 -16.32 28.49 13.12
N PHE A 121 -15.02 28.68 12.89
CA PHE A 121 -14.48 29.73 12.04
C PHE A 121 -14.93 29.60 10.58
N VAL A 122 -14.86 28.38 10.03
CA VAL A 122 -15.30 28.10 8.65
C VAL A 122 -16.79 28.38 8.47
N VAL A 123 -17.61 27.92 9.42
CA VAL A 123 -19.07 28.16 9.40
C VAL A 123 -19.40 29.65 9.49
N ALA A 124 -18.73 30.38 10.38
CA ALA A 124 -18.95 31.81 10.57
C ALA A 124 -18.61 32.64 9.31
N ARG A 125 -17.66 32.18 8.51
CA ARG A 125 -17.19 32.87 7.29
C ARG A 125 -17.72 32.26 5.99
N ARG A 126 -18.90 31.66 6.01
CA ARG A 126 -19.55 31.10 4.81
C ARG A 126 -19.62 32.05 3.61
N LYS A 127 -19.74 33.35 3.85
CA LYS A 127 -19.77 34.39 2.79
C LYS A 127 -18.42 34.58 2.08
N GLU A 128 -17.32 34.15 2.70
CA GLU A 128 -15.95 34.20 2.16
C GLU A 128 -15.52 32.83 1.57
N ALA A 129 -16.47 32.06 1.03
CA ALA A 129 -16.25 30.67 0.59
C ALA A 129 -15.09 30.51 -0.41
N ASP A 130 -14.91 31.46 -1.34
CA ASP A 130 -13.85 31.39 -2.35
C ASP A 130 -12.47 31.59 -1.72
N ALA A 131 -12.35 32.53 -0.77
CA ALA A 131 -11.11 32.76 -0.02
C ALA A 131 -10.78 31.57 0.88
N LEU A 132 -11.78 30.99 1.55
CA LEU A 132 -11.61 29.77 2.32
C LEU A 132 -11.12 28.62 1.42
N ARG A 133 -11.77 28.38 0.28
CA ARG A 133 -11.38 27.29 -0.64
C ARG A 133 -9.95 27.45 -1.18
N ALA A 134 -9.51 28.67 -1.46
CA ALA A 134 -8.16 28.95 -1.95
C ALA A 134 -7.07 28.75 -0.88
N GLU A 135 -7.32 29.19 0.36
CA GLU A 135 -6.29 29.23 1.41
C GLU A 135 -6.25 27.97 2.28
N MET A 136 -7.36 27.24 2.39
CA MET A 136 -7.48 26.04 3.23
C MET A 136 -6.42 24.97 2.93
N PRO A 137 -6.15 24.59 1.66
CA PRO A 137 -5.15 23.56 1.37
C PRO A 137 -3.74 23.93 1.86
N ALA A 138 -3.38 25.21 1.76
CA ALA A 138 -2.08 25.69 2.22
C ALA A 138 -2.02 25.76 3.75
N ALA A 139 -3.12 26.12 4.41
CA ALA A 139 -3.21 26.14 5.87
C ALA A 139 -3.16 24.73 6.48
N LEU A 140 -3.85 23.75 5.90
CA LEU A 140 -3.85 22.35 6.37
C LEU A 140 -2.45 21.71 6.32
N LYS A 141 -1.58 22.15 5.40
CA LYS A 141 -0.17 21.72 5.36
C LYS A 141 0.66 22.21 6.54
N LEU A 142 0.13 23.08 7.40
CA LEU A 142 0.80 23.51 8.63
C LEU A 142 0.40 22.64 9.84
N CYS A 143 -0.61 21.78 9.70
CA CYS A 143 -1.00 20.85 10.74
C CYS A 143 0.08 19.78 10.93
N VAL A 144 0.32 19.40 12.19
CA VAL A 144 1.21 18.28 12.53
C VAL A 144 0.67 16.96 11.99
N ASP A 145 -0.66 16.79 12.06
CA ASP A 145 -1.38 15.64 11.49
C ASP A 145 -2.66 16.16 10.80
N PRO A 146 -2.59 16.50 9.50
CA PRO A 146 -3.73 17.05 8.77
C PRO A 146 -4.90 16.06 8.69
N ALA A 147 -4.64 14.75 8.64
CA ALA A 147 -5.69 13.74 8.53
C ALA A 147 -6.49 13.65 9.83
N LYS A 148 -5.80 13.54 10.97
CA LYS A 148 -6.47 13.57 12.27
C LYS A 148 -7.17 14.90 12.51
N PHE A 149 -6.53 16.03 12.19
CA PHE A 149 -7.12 17.36 12.37
C PHE A 149 -8.45 17.50 11.63
N VAL A 150 -8.50 17.09 10.35
CA VAL A 150 -9.72 17.12 9.54
C VAL A 150 -10.80 16.20 10.14
N MET A 151 -10.42 14.99 10.56
CA MET A 151 -11.36 14.04 11.18
C MET A 151 -11.93 14.57 12.50
N ASP A 152 -11.09 15.17 13.36
CA ASP A 152 -11.52 15.79 14.61
C ASP A 152 -12.43 17.00 14.34
N ALA A 153 -12.15 17.79 13.28
CA ALA A 153 -12.97 18.95 12.91
C ALA A 153 -14.37 18.56 12.39
N VAL A 154 -14.50 17.42 11.68
CA VAL A 154 -15.80 16.95 11.18
C VAL A 154 -16.53 16.01 12.14
N ALA A 155 -15.86 15.55 13.21
CA ALA A 155 -16.43 14.67 14.21
C ALA A 155 -17.65 15.29 14.92
N ASP A 156 -17.67 16.61 15.07
CA ASP A 156 -18.82 17.30 15.68
C ASP A 156 -20.03 17.43 14.74
N VAL A 157 -19.88 17.08 13.46
CA VAL A 157 -20.98 17.08 12.48
C VAL A 157 -21.71 15.72 12.46
N PHE A 158 -21.05 14.65 12.92
CA PHE A 158 -21.56 13.28 12.95
C PHE A 158 -21.14 12.57 14.26
N PRO A 159 -22.07 12.13 15.12
CA PRO A 159 -23.49 11.87 14.88
C PRO A 159 -24.40 13.09 15.05
N VAL A 160 -25.54 13.07 14.35
CA VAL A 160 -26.56 14.13 14.30
C VAL A 160 -27.07 14.54 15.68
N ASP A 161 -27.02 13.61 16.64
CA ASP A 161 -27.52 13.76 18.02
C ASP A 161 -26.70 14.75 18.87
N ARG A 162 -25.46 15.10 18.45
CA ARG A 162 -24.60 16.07 19.15
C ARG A 162 -24.69 17.49 18.57
N ARG A 163 -25.59 17.73 17.62
CA ARG A 163 -25.76 19.07 17.03
C ARG A 163 -26.36 20.00 18.06
N GLU A 164 -25.59 20.98 18.51
CA GLU A 164 -26.15 22.23 19.04
C GLU A 164 -27.04 22.89 17.96
N ALA A 165 -27.81 23.93 18.30
CA ALA A 165 -28.75 24.64 17.41
C ALA A 165 -28.11 25.38 16.20
N ARG A 166 -27.05 24.83 15.62
CA ARG A 166 -26.41 25.25 14.37
C ARG A 166 -27.20 24.72 13.19
N SER A 167 -27.24 25.51 12.12
CA SER A 167 -27.97 25.11 10.92
C SER A 167 -27.32 23.85 10.33
N PRO A 168 -28.09 22.77 10.07
CA PRO A 168 -27.53 21.53 9.53
C PRO A 168 -26.97 21.73 8.11
N ALA A 169 -27.46 22.73 7.38
CA ALA A 169 -27.00 23.09 6.06
C ALA A 169 -25.59 23.73 6.09
N ASP A 170 -25.31 24.61 7.06
CA ASP A 170 -23.99 25.23 7.18
C ASP A 170 -22.92 24.23 7.64
N LEU A 171 -23.27 23.32 8.54
CA LEU A 171 -22.37 22.23 8.97
C LEU A 171 -22.06 21.27 7.82
N ALA A 172 -23.06 20.88 7.04
CA ALA A 172 -22.85 20.02 5.87
C ALA A 172 -21.98 20.71 4.81
N TRP A 173 -22.24 22.00 4.54
CA TRP A 173 -21.42 22.81 3.64
C TRP A 173 -19.96 22.90 4.10
N ALA A 174 -19.72 23.19 5.39
CA ALA A 174 -18.38 23.28 5.95
C ALA A 174 -17.65 21.92 5.88
N CYS A 175 -18.31 20.81 6.19
CA CYS A 175 -17.76 19.47 6.05
C CYS A 175 -17.30 19.18 4.61
N VAL A 176 -18.14 19.48 3.62
CA VAL A 176 -17.78 19.26 2.21
C VAL A 176 -16.57 20.09 1.83
N LEU A 177 -16.53 21.38 2.22
CA LEU A 177 -15.42 22.26 1.95
C LEU A 177 -14.10 21.78 2.60
N ILE A 178 -14.16 21.34 3.86
CA ILE A 178 -12.99 20.84 4.59
C ILE A 178 -12.47 19.54 3.94
N LEU A 179 -13.37 18.60 3.61
CA LEU A 179 -12.99 17.34 2.97
C LEU A 179 -12.42 17.55 1.56
N GLU A 180 -12.98 18.48 0.79
CA GLU A 180 -12.47 18.85 -0.54
C GLU A 180 -11.05 19.46 -0.43
N ALA A 181 -10.83 20.37 0.53
CA ALA A 181 -9.53 20.97 0.77
C ALA A 181 -8.49 20.00 1.35
N ALA A 182 -8.93 18.93 2.00
CA ALA A 182 -8.04 17.90 2.57
C ALA A 182 -7.37 17.04 1.48
N VAL A 183 -8.03 16.80 0.35
CA VAL A 183 -7.49 15.98 -0.75
C VAL A 183 -6.09 16.43 -1.20
N PRO A 184 -5.85 17.70 -1.58
CA PRO A 184 -4.51 18.18 -1.96
C PRO A 184 -3.53 18.31 -0.79
N ALA A 185 -4.01 18.37 0.46
CA ALA A 185 -3.16 18.42 1.65
C ALA A 185 -2.66 17.03 2.07
N LEU A 186 -3.43 15.98 1.79
CA LEU A 186 -3.16 14.59 2.16
C LEU A 186 -2.60 13.73 1.02
N ALA A 187 -2.59 14.26 -0.21
CA ALA A 187 -2.02 13.56 -1.36
C ALA A 187 -0.55 13.21 -1.10
N ASP A 188 -0.18 11.94 -1.31
CA ASP A 188 1.22 11.50 -1.24
C ASP A 188 2.01 12.31 -2.28
N PRO A 189 3.13 12.96 -1.91
CA PRO A 189 3.96 13.69 -2.86
C PRO A 189 4.53 12.80 -3.99
N ASP A 190 4.48 11.47 -3.85
CA ASP A 190 4.91 10.52 -4.87
C ASP A 190 3.72 9.95 -5.69
N PRO A 191 3.51 10.41 -6.94
CA PRO A 191 2.37 9.97 -7.77
C PRO A 191 2.46 8.50 -8.19
N ASP A 192 3.66 7.93 -8.25
CA ASP A 192 3.91 6.55 -8.72
C ASP A 192 3.63 5.49 -7.63
N ILE A 193 3.54 5.92 -6.36
CA ILE A 193 3.51 5.02 -5.19
C ILE A 193 2.10 4.87 -4.63
N GLY A 194 1.21 5.85 -4.85
CA GLY A 194 -0.21 5.80 -4.46
C GLY A 194 -0.92 4.45 -4.71
N PRO A 195 -0.80 3.81 -5.89
CA PRO A 195 -1.40 2.50 -6.13
C PRO A 195 -0.63 1.33 -5.49
N ALA A 196 0.67 1.50 -5.19
CA ALA A 196 1.53 0.49 -4.58
C ALA A 196 1.52 0.50 -3.04
N ARG A 197 0.98 1.56 -2.44
CA ARG A 197 0.81 1.75 -0.99
C ARG A 197 -0.67 1.93 -0.67
N PRO A 198 -1.50 0.87 -0.77
CA PRO A 198 -2.85 0.94 -0.24
C PRO A 198 -2.74 1.31 1.24
N LEU A 199 -3.31 2.45 1.63
CA LEU A 199 -3.47 2.84 3.02
C LEU A 199 -4.36 1.76 3.67
N VAL A 200 -3.73 0.77 4.32
CA VAL A 200 -4.47 -0.20 5.12
C VAL A 200 -4.77 0.51 6.43
N PRO A 201 -6.04 0.86 6.72
CA PRO A 201 -6.38 1.40 8.02
C PRO A 201 -5.91 0.39 9.06
N ARG A 202 -5.29 0.87 10.15
CA ARG A 202 -4.98 0.00 11.29
C ARG A 202 -6.27 -0.71 11.66
N ALA A 203 -6.29 -2.04 11.57
CA ALA A 203 -7.39 -2.83 12.08
C ALA A 203 -7.65 -2.37 13.52
N ALA A 204 -8.87 -1.92 13.79
CA ALA A 204 -9.28 -1.50 15.12
C ALA A 204 -8.97 -2.67 16.08
N ARG A 205 -8.03 -2.45 17.00
CA ARG A 205 -7.77 -3.36 18.12
C ARG A 205 -8.74 -3.06 19.24
#